data_AF-A0A2N3IDS5-F1
#
_entry.id   AF-A0A2N3IDS5-F1
#
_cell.length_a   1.000
_cell.length_b   1.000
_cell.length_c   1.000
_cell.angle_alpha   90.00
_cell.angle_beta   90.00
_cell.angle_gamma   90.00
#
_symmetry.space_group_name_H-M   'P 1'
#
loop_
_entity.id
_entity.type
_entity.pdbx_description
1 polymer ?
#
loop_
_entity_poly.entity_id
_entity_poly.type
_entity_poly.pdbx_seq_one_letter_code
_entity_poly.pdbx_strand_id
1 'polypeptide(L)'
;MFTQKRTLGCDDSQTRWFQHLILVIGYLSLLFTTVFLDWFATDSSFILVLGYLESAVIFSVTFIFMIGRLNKKTQVSKNSHPSDWFFVIWLFLMGLSAFVVRLFIDLDILETNMWMYLIHLTVLVQWAVIIVPFGKWTHFLYRSFAMYFEKLKSLSVS
;
A
#
# COMPACT_ATOMS: atom_id res chain seq x y z
N MET A 1 10.43 9.12 -0.65
CA MET A 1 10.78 8.29 0.53
C MET A 1 12.08 8.76 1.16
N PHE A 2 13.19 8.83 0.41
CA PHE A 2 14.43 9.51 0.83
C PHE A 2 14.36 11.05 0.87
N THR A 3 13.30 11.62 0.29
CA THR A 3 13.11 13.06 0.07
C THR A 3 12.38 13.80 1.20
N GLN A 4 11.94 13.07 2.25
CA GLN A 4 11.20 13.65 3.38
C GLN A 4 11.97 13.60 4.70
N LYS A 5 13.29 13.39 4.67
CA LYS A 5 14.15 13.38 5.88
C LYS A 5 13.97 14.63 6.75
N ARG A 6 13.71 15.80 6.15
CA ARG A 6 13.46 17.06 6.88
C ARG A 6 12.25 17.02 7.82
N THR A 7 11.25 16.17 7.59
CA THR A 7 10.10 16.09 8.50
C THR A 7 10.45 15.37 9.80
N LEU A 8 11.46 14.50 9.82
CA LEU A 8 11.89 13.79 11.03
C LEU A 8 12.38 14.73 12.15
N GLY A 9 12.75 15.97 11.81
CA GLY A 9 13.12 17.01 12.78
C GLY A 9 11.93 17.68 13.49
N CYS A 10 10.68 17.32 13.15
CA CYS A 10 9.48 17.79 13.85
C CYS A 10 8.92 16.69 14.75
N ASP A 11 8.78 16.98 16.06
CA ASP A 11 8.39 16.04 17.14
C ASP A 11 7.13 15.24 16.84
N ASP A 12 6.07 15.87 16.33
CA ASP A 12 4.77 15.24 16.11
C ASP A 12 4.66 14.35 14.85
N SER A 13 5.75 14.20 14.09
CA SER A 13 5.67 13.60 12.74
C SER A 13 6.43 12.28 12.55
N GLN A 14 7.26 11.89 13.52
CA GLN A 14 8.10 10.68 13.41
C GLN A 14 7.28 9.40 13.33
N THR A 15 6.27 9.22 14.20
CA THR A 15 5.40 8.05 14.20
C THR A 15 4.65 7.90 12.88
N ARG A 16 4.12 9.00 12.34
CA ARG A 16 3.41 8.99 11.04
C ARG A 16 4.36 8.67 9.89
N TRP A 17 5.58 9.20 9.93
CA TRP A 17 6.61 8.90 8.94
C TRP A 17 6.95 7.41 8.94
N PHE A 18 7.12 6.83 10.13
CA PHE A 18 7.43 5.41 10.29
C PHE A 18 6.28 4.51 9.82
N GLN A 19 5.04 4.82 10.22
CA GLN A 19 3.84 4.12 9.73
C GLN A 19 3.71 4.18 8.20
N HIS A 20 4.01 5.34 7.60
CA HIS A 20 4.00 5.47 6.14
C HIS A 20 5.12 4.66 5.48
N LEU A 21 6.31 4.63 6.09
CA LEU A 21 7.42 3.83 5.60
C LEU A 21 7.06 2.34 5.57
N ILE A 22 6.53 1.82 6.68
CA ILE A 22 6.04 0.43 6.78
C ILE A 22 4.96 0.18 5.75
N LEU A 23 4.00 1.09 5.57
CA LEU A 23 2.94 0.94 4.58
C LEU A 23 3.52 0.75 3.18
N VAL A 24 4.46 1.59 2.76
CA VAL A 24 5.04 1.52 1.40
C VAL A 24 5.84 0.23 1.21
N ILE A 25 6.68 -0.15 2.19
CA ILE A 25 7.47 -1.39 2.12
C ILE A 25 6.52 -2.59 2.10
N GLY A 26 5.62 -2.69 3.09
CA GLY A 26 4.70 -3.82 3.21
C GLY A 26 3.83 -4.01 1.98
N TYR A 27 3.40 -2.92 1.33
CA TYR A 27 2.54 -3.03 0.15
C TYR A 27 3.36 -3.45 -1.08
N LEU A 28 4.58 -2.92 -1.25
CA LEU A 28 5.47 -3.32 -2.34
C LEU A 28 5.88 -4.79 -2.20
N SER A 29 6.17 -5.23 -0.97
CA SER A 29 6.48 -6.62 -0.69
C SER A 29 5.26 -7.52 -0.92
N LEU A 30 4.07 -7.14 -0.44
CA LEU A 30 2.84 -7.90 -0.69
C LEU A 30 2.56 -8.06 -2.19
N LEU A 31 2.74 -7.00 -2.99
CA LEU A 31 2.61 -7.07 -4.44
C LEU A 31 3.67 -8.00 -5.04
N PHE A 32 4.91 -7.89 -4.58
CA PHE A 32 5.99 -8.77 -5.03
C PHE A 32 5.68 -10.24 -4.73
N THR A 33 5.25 -10.54 -3.51
CA THR A 33 4.91 -11.89 -3.06
C THR A 33 3.70 -12.47 -3.80
N THR A 34 2.66 -11.66 -3.99
CA THR A 34 1.45 -12.10 -4.72
C THR A 34 1.72 -12.35 -6.20
N VAL A 35 2.43 -11.44 -6.88
CA VAL A 35 2.59 -11.49 -8.35
C VAL A 35 3.82 -12.29 -8.79
N PHE A 36 4.98 -12.06 -8.17
CA PHE A 36 6.23 -12.68 -8.61
C PHE A 36 6.52 -14.01 -7.91
N LEU A 37 6.10 -14.16 -6.65
CA LEU A 37 6.29 -15.41 -5.89
C LEU A 37 5.06 -16.32 -5.92
N ASP A 38 4.00 -15.90 -6.63
CA ASP A 38 2.77 -16.64 -6.84
C ASP A 38 2.17 -17.18 -5.53
N TRP A 39 1.97 -16.29 -4.57
CA TRP A 39 1.54 -16.64 -3.21
C TRP A 39 0.28 -17.51 -3.13
N PHE A 40 -0.63 -17.39 -4.09
CA PHE A 40 -1.87 -18.17 -4.08
C PHE A 40 -1.69 -19.61 -4.57
N ALA A 41 -0.70 -19.88 -5.43
CA ALA A 41 -0.45 -21.23 -5.96
C ALA A 41 0.78 -21.92 -5.34
N THR A 42 1.58 -21.22 -4.54
CA THR A 42 2.80 -21.78 -3.96
C THR A 42 2.52 -22.77 -2.81
N ASP A 43 3.35 -23.81 -2.74
CA ASP A 43 3.43 -24.75 -1.61
C ASP A 43 4.58 -24.45 -0.65
N SER A 44 5.42 -23.46 -0.97
CA SER A 44 6.60 -23.13 -0.15
C SER A 44 6.19 -22.49 1.17
N SER A 45 6.43 -23.17 2.29
CA SER A 45 6.07 -22.68 3.63
C SER A 45 6.63 -21.28 3.93
N PHE A 46 7.81 -20.95 3.39
CA PHE A 46 8.39 -19.61 3.51
C PHE A 46 7.50 -18.54 2.86
N ILE A 47 7.08 -18.75 1.61
CA ILE A 47 6.27 -17.79 0.86
C ILE A 47 4.88 -17.68 1.49
N LEU A 48 4.33 -18.79 1.99
CA LEU A 48 3.06 -18.81 2.71
C LEU A 48 3.07 -17.91 3.93
N VAL A 49 4.03 -18.12 4.84
CA VAL A 49 4.16 -17.34 6.06
C VAL A 49 4.45 -15.87 5.74
N LEU A 50 5.32 -15.62 4.76
CA LEU A 50 5.68 -14.28 4.34
C LEU A 50 4.47 -13.50 3.82
N GLY A 51 3.66 -14.09 2.93
CA GLY A 51 2.46 -13.41 2.42
C GLY A 51 1.40 -13.18 3.52
N TYR A 52 1.23 -14.12 4.46
CA TYR A 52 0.34 -13.93 5.60
C TYR A 52 0.79 -12.77 6.50
N LEU A 53 2.09 -12.69 6.79
CA LEU A 53 2.67 -11.60 7.56
C LEU A 53 2.51 -10.25 6.85
N GLU A 54 2.82 -10.19 5.56
CA GLU A 54 2.69 -8.96 4.76
C GLU A 54 1.25 -8.48 4.68
N SER A 55 0.32 -9.40 4.47
CA SER A 55 -1.10 -9.11 4.43
C SER A 55 -1.61 -8.59 5.78
N ALA A 56 -1.22 -9.23 6.89
CA ALA A 56 -1.57 -8.79 8.23
C ALA A 56 -1.00 -7.39 8.55
N VAL A 57 0.26 -7.13 8.18
CA VAL A 57 0.90 -5.82 8.36
C VAL A 57 0.15 -4.74 7.58
N ILE A 58 -0.18 -4.99 6.31
CA ILE A 58 -0.93 -4.03 5.49
C ILE A 58 -2.31 -3.77 6.07
N PHE A 59 -3.02 -4.82 6.47
CA PHE A 59 -4.32 -4.70 7.13
C PHE A 59 -4.22 -3.83 8.40
N SER A 60 -3.30 -4.13 9.31
CA SER A 60 -3.16 -3.39 10.57
C SER A 60 -2.77 -1.93 10.37
N VAL A 61 -1.79 -1.66 9.50
CA VAL A 61 -1.29 -0.30 9.27
C VAL A 61 -2.37 0.55 8.60
N THR A 62 -3.03 0.03 7.55
CA THR A 62 -4.13 0.75 6.89
C THR A 62 -5.30 1.01 7.82
N PHE A 63 -5.63 0.06 8.71
CA PHE A 63 -6.65 0.24 9.74
C PHE A 63 -6.31 1.39 10.71
N ILE A 64 -5.07 1.46 11.19
CA ILE A 64 -4.59 2.58 12.01
C ILE A 64 -4.69 3.91 11.26
N PHE A 65 -4.33 3.95 9.97
CA PHE A 65 -4.47 5.15 9.15
C PHE A 65 -5.93 5.60 8.99
N MET A 66 -6.87 4.66 8.81
CA MET A 66 -8.30 4.98 8.72
C MET A 66 -8.83 5.56 10.04
N ILE A 67 -8.54 4.94 11.18
CA ILE A 67 -8.92 5.45 12.50
C ILE A 67 -8.33 6.83 12.74
N GLY A 68 -7.05 7.02 12.41
CA GLY A 68 -6.38 8.32 12.52
C GLY A 68 -7.09 9.42 11.72
N ARG A 69 -7.64 9.06 10.55
CA ARG A 69 -8.40 9.99 9.68
C ARG A 69 -9.81 10.28 10.19
N LEU A 70 -10.49 9.29 10.77
CA LEU A 70 -11.81 9.47 11.40
C LEU A 70 -11.73 10.36 12.63
N ASN A 71 -10.67 10.20 13.44
CA ASN A 71 -10.51 10.94 14.68
C ASN A 71 -10.20 12.44 14.49
N LYS A 72 -9.81 12.89 13.28
CA LYS A 72 -9.58 14.31 12.94
C LYS A 72 -8.69 15.09 13.94
N LYS A 73 -7.81 14.40 14.66
CA LYS A 73 -6.95 15.02 15.70
C LYS A 73 -5.85 15.91 15.11
N THR A 74 -5.39 15.62 13.90
CA THR A 74 -4.33 16.39 13.23
C THR A 74 -4.88 17.24 12.08
N GLN A 75 -4.23 18.37 11.77
CA GLN A 75 -4.64 19.23 10.66
C GLN A 75 -4.64 18.51 9.29
N VAL A 76 -3.70 17.57 9.11
CA VAL A 76 -3.62 16.72 7.92
C VAL A 76 -4.82 15.76 7.81
N SER A 77 -5.33 15.28 8.94
CA SER A 77 -6.53 14.45 8.97
C SER A 77 -7.81 15.26 8.75
N LYS A 78 -7.87 16.50 9.25
CA LYS A 78 -9.01 17.42 9.06
C LYS A 78 -9.20 17.80 7.59
N ASN A 79 -8.11 18.11 6.89
CA ASN A 79 -8.11 18.54 5.50
C ASN A 79 -7.77 17.39 4.52
N SER A 80 -8.24 16.18 4.83
CA SER A 80 -7.97 15.00 4.00
C SER A 80 -8.76 15.03 2.69
N HIS A 81 -8.07 14.82 1.57
CA HIS A 81 -8.71 14.77 0.26
C HIS A 81 -9.40 13.40 0.05
N PRO A 82 -10.52 13.30 -0.69
CA PRO A 82 -11.19 12.02 -0.96
C PRO A 82 -10.25 10.96 -1.54
N SER A 83 -9.34 11.34 -2.44
CA SER A 83 -8.35 10.43 -3.03
C SER A 83 -7.42 9.75 -2.01
N ASP A 84 -7.19 10.38 -0.85
CA ASP A 84 -6.42 9.75 0.22
C ASP A 84 -7.20 8.63 0.92
N TRP A 85 -8.52 8.78 1.04
CA TRP A 85 -9.39 7.78 1.62
C TRP A 85 -9.50 6.58 0.71
N PHE A 86 -9.73 6.80 -0.60
CA PHE A 86 -9.78 5.74 -1.59
C PHE A 86 -8.52 4.88 -1.58
N PHE A 87 -7.33 5.49 -1.54
CA PHE A 87 -6.08 4.74 -1.50
C PHE A 87 -5.96 3.83 -0.27
N VAL A 88 -6.22 4.36 0.92
CA VAL A 88 -6.07 3.61 2.18
C VAL A 88 -7.13 2.51 2.29
N ILE A 89 -8.38 2.78 1.90
CA ILE A 89 -9.47 1.80 1.93
C ILE A 89 -9.18 0.65 0.96
N TRP A 90 -8.70 0.93 -0.26
CA TRP A 90 -8.42 -0.13 -1.23
C TRP A 90 -7.23 -0.97 -0.80
N LEU A 91 -6.18 -0.37 -0.21
CA LEU A 91 -5.08 -1.16 0.36
C LEU A 91 -5.54 -2.03 1.53
N PHE A 92 -6.44 -1.52 2.38
CA PHE A 92 -7.05 -2.31 3.45
C PHE A 92 -7.82 -3.52 2.88
N LEU A 93 -8.68 -3.27 1.89
CA LEU A 93 -9.45 -4.33 1.24
C LEU A 93 -8.55 -5.32 0.51
N MET A 94 -7.46 -4.86 -0.11
CA MET A 94 -6.48 -5.72 -0.76
C MET A 94 -5.81 -6.67 0.23
N GLY A 95 -5.30 -6.17 1.36
CA GLY A 95 -4.74 -7.01 2.41
C GLY A 95 -5.76 -8.01 2.94
N LEU A 96 -6.93 -7.51 3.38
CA LEU A 96 -7.98 -8.36 3.95
C LEU A 96 -8.44 -9.45 2.98
N SER A 97 -8.74 -9.10 1.73
CA SER A 97 -9.23 -10.07 0.74
C SER A 97 -8.14 -11.07 0.35
N ALA A 98 -6.88 -10.66 0.23
CA ALA A 98 -5.77 -11.59 -0.04
C ALA A 98 -5.59 -12.60 1.11
N PHE A 99 -5.68 -12.13 2.36
CA PHE A 99 -5.65 -13.00 3.54
C PHE A 99 -6.77 -14.04 3.50
N VAL A 100 -8.01 -13.60 3.25
CA VAL A 100 -9.18 -14.50 3.26
C VAL A 100 -9.13 -15.48 2.10
N VAL A 101 -8.71 -15.05 0.91
CA VAL A 101 -8.52 -15.96 -0.24
C VAL A 101 -7.51 -17.04 0.09
N ARG A 102 -6.35 -16.67 0.67
CA ARG A 102 -5.34 -17.67 1.06
C ARG A 102 -5.88 -18.64 2.11
N LEU A 103 -6.63 -18.14 3.09
CA LEU A 103 -7.27 -18.99 4.10
C LEU A 103 -8.27 -19.97 3.47
N PHE A 104 -9.01 -19.54 2.43
CA PHE A 104 -9.96 -20.40 1.72
C PHE A 104 -9.27 -21.50 0.90
N ILE A 105 -8.07 -21.19 0.36
CA ILE A 105 -7.21 -22.17 -0.30
C ILE A 105 -6.71 -23.19 0.72
N ASP A 106 -6.20 -22.73 1.86
CA ASP A 106 -5.65 -23.62 2.90
C ASP A 106 -6.72 -24.52 3.55
N LEU A 107 -7.98 -24.09 3.57
CA LEU A 107 -9.12 -24.89 4.04
C LEU A 107 -9.76 -25.75 2.94
N ASP A 108 -9.27 -25.69 1.70
CA ASP A 108 -9.83 -26.39 0.54
C ASP A 108 -11.33 -26.08 0.28
N ILE A 109 -11.77 -24.86 0.64
CA ILE A 109 -13.17 -24.41 0.46
C ILE A 109 -13.32 -23.37 -0.66
N LEU A 110 -12.23 -23.01 -1.33
CA LEU A 110 -12.24 -21.97 -2.35
C LEU A 110 -13.15 -22.33 -3.53
N GLU A 111 -13.17 -23.59 -3.97
CA GLU A 111 -14.00 -24.03 -5.10
C GLU A 111 -15.50 -23.80 -4.85
N THR A 112 -15.95 -24.05 -3.62
CA THR A 112 -17.35 -23.82 -3.23
C THR A 112 -17.66 -22.32 -3.05
N ASN A 113 -16.64 -21.52 -2.72
CA ASN A 113 -16.77 -20.10 -2.39
C ASN A 113 -15.98 -19.19 -3.36
N MET A 114 -16.02 -19.50 -4.66
CA MET A 114 -15.26 -18.79 -5.70
C MET A 114 -15.52 -17.27 -5.70
N TRP A 115 -16.68 -16.84 -5.20
CA TRP A 115 -17.01 -15.42 -5.02
C TRP A 115 -15.96 -14.63 -4.23
N MET A 116 -15.30 -15.23 -3.24
CA MET A 116 -14.24 -14.54 -2.49
C MET A 116 -13.04 -14.20 -3.38
N TYR A 117 -12.65 -15.12 -4.27
CA TYR A 117 -11.59 -14.87 -5.23
C TYR A 117 -11.98 -13.77 -6.24
N LEU A 118 -13.23 -13.79 -6.72
CA LEU A 118 -13.74 -12.76 -7.62
C LEU A 118 -13.77 -11.37 -6.98
N ILE A 119 -14.14 -11.29 -5.69
CA ILE A 119 -14.08 -10.05 -4.92
C ILE A 119 -12.64 -9.56 -4.82
N HIS A 120 -11.70 -10.44 -4.47
CA HIS A 120 -10.28 -10.08 -4.40
C HIS A 120 -9.76 -9.53 -5.73
N LEU A 121 -10.04 -10.23 -6.84
CA LEU A 121 -9.66 -9.77 -8.18
C LEU A 121 -10.30 -8.43 -8.55
N THR A 122 -11.57 -8.21 -8.18
CA THR A 122 -12.25 -6.94 -8.46
C THR A 122 -11.56 -5.78 -7.72
N VAL A 123 -11.23 -5.97 -6.45
CA VAL A 123 -10.48 -4.98 -5.66
C VAL A 123 -9.11 -4.73 -6.27
N LEU A 124 -8.40 -5.80 -6.67
CA LEU A 124 -7.07 -5.72 -7.28
C LEU A 124 -7.10 -4.96 -8.60
N VAL A 125 -8.02 -5.30 -9.51
CA VAL A 125 -8.12 -4.65 -10.82
C VAL A 125 -8.50 -3.19 -10.70
N GLN A 126 -9.48 -2.85 -9.85
CA GLN A 126 -9.82 -1.45 -9.59
C GLN A 126 -8.63 -0.67 -9.03
N TRP A 127 -7.91 -1.26 -8.09
CA TRP A 127 -6.73 -0.65 -7.52
C TRP A 127 -5.64 -0.44 -8.59
N ALA A 128 -5.33 -1.45 -9.40
CA ALA A 128 -4.27 -1.41 -10.40
C ALA A 128 -4.58 -0.46 -11.57
N VAL A 129 -5.83 -0.45 -12.06
CA VAL A 129 -6.22 0.31 -13.26
C VAL A 129 -6.65 1.73 -12.94
N ILE A 130 -7.27 1.97 -11.77
CA ILE A 130 -7.81 3.30 -11.43
C ILE A 130 -6.87 4.02 -10.47
N ILE A 131 -6.48 3.36 -9.38
CA ILE A 131 -5.81 4.05 -8.27
C ILE A 131 -4.32 4.24 -8.53
N VAL A 132 -3.63 3.28 -9.15
CA VAL A 132 -2.20 3.41 -9.46
C VAL A 132 -1.93 4.53 -10.49
N PRO A 133 -2.52 4.52 -11.70
CA PRO A 133 -2.17 5.50 -12.72
C PRO A 133 -2.69 6.92 -12.43
N PHE A 134 -3.86 7.04 -11.78
CA PHE A 134 -4.49 8.34 -11.52
C PHE A 134 -4.35 8.81 -10.06
N GLY A 135 -3.77 7.98 -9.20
CA GLY A 135 -3.55 8.32 -7.79
C GLY A 135 -2.18 8.92 -7.52
N LYS A 136 -1.74 8.76 -6.27
CA LYS A 136 -0.53 9.42 -5.75
C LYS A 136 0.80 8.78 -6.14
N TRP A 137 0.77 7.66 -6.88
CA TRP A 137 1.97 7.05 -7.46
C TRP A 137 2.67 7.97 -8.45
N THR A 138 1.91 8.74 -9.20
CA THR A 138 2.41 9.75 -10.13
C THR A 138 3.32 10.76 -9.44
N HIS A 139 2.99 11.20 -8.22
CA HIS A 139 3.84 12.12 -7.45
C HIS A 139 5.22 11.53 -7.16
N PHE A 140 5.34 10.22 -6.92
CA PHE A 140 6.66 9.60 -6.71
C PHE A 140 7.54 9.74 -7.96
N LEU A 141 6.98 9.49 -9.14
CA LEU A 141 7.70 9.64 -10.41
C LEU A 141 7.98 11.10 -10.73
N TYR A 142 6.93 11.94 -10.81
CA TYR A 142 7.07 13.35 -11.21
C TYR A 142 8.00 14.13 -10.29
N ARG A 143 7.93 13.91 -8.97
CA ARG A 143 8.82 14.61 -8.04
C ARG A 143 10.28 14.21 -8.22
N SER A 144 10.55 12.92 -8.46
CA SER A 144 11.91 12.42 -8.68
C SER A 144 12.50 12.99 -9.98
N PHE A 145 11.72 12.96 -11.06
CA PHE A 145 12.12 13.56 -12.34
C PHE A 145 12.29 15.08 -12.25
N ALA A 146 11.41 15.80 -11.54
CA ALA A 146 11.52 17.24 -11.39
C ALA A 146 12.85 17.67 -10.73
N MET A 147 13.24 17.03 -9.62
CA MET A 147 14.52 17.33 -8.96
C MET A 147 15.72 16.97 -9.84
N TYR A 148 15.63 15.88 -10.61
CA TYR A 148 16.66 15.49 -11.55
C TYR A 148 16.83 16.51 -12.69
N PHE A 149 15.73 16.91 -13.33
CA PHE A 149 15.75 17.90 -14.41
C PHE A 149 16.16 19.30 -13.93
N GLU A 150 15.75 19.69 -12.72
CA GLU A 150 16.24 20.92 -12.08
C GLU A 150 17.76 20.90 -11.93
N LYS A 151 18.32 19.77 -11.45
CA LYS A 151 19.76 19.62 -11.32
C LYS A 151 20.47 19.69 -12.68
N LEU A 152 19.94 19.01 -13.70
CA LEU A 152 20.49 19.10 -15.06
C LEU A 152 20.47 20.53 -15.60
N LYS A 153 19.37 21.27 -15.42
CA LYS A 153 19.27 22.67 -15.85
C LYS A 153 20.26 23.57 -15.11
N SER A 154 20.51 23.32 -13.83
CA SER A 154 21.52 24.07 -13.07
C SER A 154 22.94 23.84 -13.56
N LEU A 155 23.24 22.63 -14.07
CA LEU A 155 24.55 22.26 -14.61
C LEU A 155 24.73 22.70 -16.07
N SER A 156 23.65 22.86 -16.84
CA SER A 156 23.73 23.33 -18.23
C SER A 156 23.92 24.85 -18.34
N VAL A 157 23.72 25.60 -17.24
CA VAL A 157 23.85 27.07 -17.19
C VAL A 157 25.17 27.51 -16.55
N SER A 158 25.96 26.56 -16.00
CA SER A 158 27.34 26.78 -15.51
C SER A 158 28.37 26.39 -16.56
#